data_AF-A0A4V1LG14-F1
#
_entry.id   AF-A0A4V1LG14-F1
#
_cell.length_a   1.000
_cell.length_b   1.000
_cell.length_c   1.000
_cell.angle_alpha   90.00
_cell.angle_beta   90.00
_cell.angle_gamma   90.00
#
_symmetry.space_group_name_H-M   'P 1'
#
loop_
_entity.id
_entity.type
_entity.pdbx_description
1 polymer ?
#
loop_
_entity_poly.entity_id
_entity_poly.type
_entity_poly.pdbx_seq_one_letter_code
_entity_poly.pdbx_strand_id
1 'polypeptide(L)'
;MNINDKRNSLARHSSRSYRRRSRSDIRNIAIHHSATTSGSAEAFARYHVNQLGWPGIAYHYVVNKDGSIDLCHDPEVVSYHVGNSNSRALGICMVGDFRTQTLETAQREATIALIRSLLVDFNLTVDDVWGHIEFPGYEWKQCPSISMEQFRRSLSTGEAVSPPSISVPTQSRERTLLSLGDRGNDVRAVQQQLADLGFNPGPVDGIFGPLTTDAVERFQRASRINVDGVVGPQTRTAMSNYSPPSEPIEHGAPSDEPDERESQFLEENRRMLRFIRPMMRGEDVREVQEKVGAILDGTYGPDTERRVMDFQRRNNLVADGIVGPRTWAALDGISQISPVYSRLLSLRDPMMRGEDVKHVQTALNVTADGVFGPITERAVRNFQRQQRLQVDGIVGPQTWNRLF
;
A
#
# COMPACT_ATOMS: atom_id res chain seq x y z
N MET A 1 11.40 33.76 5.04
CA MET A 1 10.82 32.70 4.17
C MET A 1 10.06 33.40 3.06
N ASN A 2 10.33 33.06 1.79
CA ASN A 2 9.62 33.66 0.65
C ASN A 2 8.50 32.69 0.21
N ILE A 3 7.24 33.07 0.44
CA ILE A 3 6.07 32.27 0.07
C ILE A 3 5.35 32.97 -1.08
N ASN A 4 5.20 32.26 -2.19
CA ASN A 4 4.38 32.70 -3.32
C ASN A 4 2.94 32.26 -3.08
N ASP A 5 2.00 33.20 -2.99
CA ASP A 5 0.58 32.85 -2.88
C ASP A 5 0.02 32.45 -4.25
N LYS A 6 -0.25 31.15 -4.41
CA LYS A 6 -0.77 30.56 -5.65
C LYS A 6 -2.24 30.17 -5.55
N ARG A 7 -2.89 30.39 -4.39
CA ARG A 7 -4.26 29.89 -4.15
C ARG A 7 -5.22 30.28 -5.26
N ASN A 8 -5.11 31.49 -5.80
CA ASN A 8 -6.02 32.02 -6.83
C ASN A 8 -5.48 31.94 -8.27
N SER A 9 -4.28 31.39 -8.49
CA SER A 9 -3.65 31.31 -9.81
C SER A 9 -3.55 29.89 -10.37
N LEU A 10 -3.79 28.87 -9.54
CA LEU A 10 -3.72 27.46 -9.94
C LEU A 10 -4.98 27.02 -10.68
N ALA A 11 -4.83 26.02 -11.54
CA ALA A 11 -5.95 25.35 -12.21
C ALA A 11 -6.94 24.81 -11.17
N ARG A 12 -8.24 24.96 -11.45
CA ARG A 12 -9.35 24.47 -10.62
C ARG A 12 -10.43 23.90 -11.52
N HIS A 13 -11.15 22.90 -11.01
CA HIS A 13 -12.31 22.35 -11.71
C HIS A 13 -13.47 23.37 -11.68
N SER A 14 -14.25 23.46 -12.75
CA SER A 14 -15.30 24.47 -12.91
C SER A 14 -16.50 24.29 -11.97
N SER A 15 -16.80 23.05 -11.58
CA SER A 15 -17.99 22.70 -10.78
C SER A 15 -17.71 21.91 -9.50
N ARG A 16 -16.45 21.56 -9.19
CA ARG A 16 -16.10 20.73 -8.03
C ARG A 16 -15.34 21.58 -7.01
N SER A 17 -15.54 21.29 -5.73
CA SER A 17 -14.86 21.98 -4.63
C SER A 17 -14.39 21.01 -3.57
N TYR A 18 -13.23 21.28 -2.98
CA TYR A 18 -12.81 20.58 -1.77
C TYR A 18 -13.71 20.97 -0.58
N ARG A 19 -13.99 20.00 0.29
CA ARG A 19 -14.60 20.27 1.59
C ARG A 19 -13.62 21.07 2.47
N ARG A 20 -14.16 21.74 3.49
CA ARG A 20 -13.36 22.44 4.51
C ARG A 20 -13.47 21.78 5.88
N ARG A 21 -12.50 22.03 6.75
CA ARG A 21 -12.43 21.58 8.16
C ARG A 21 -12.20 22.77 9.10
N SER A 22 -12.40 22.59 10.41
CA SER A 22 -11.94 23.59 11.37
C SER A 22 -10.41 23.60 11.44
N ARG A 23 -9.80 24.77 11.71
CA ARG A 23 -8.36 24.86 11.98
C ARG A 23 -7.92 23.96 13.13
N SER A 24 -8.76 23.81 14.16
CA SER A 24 -8.50 22.96 15.34
C SER A 24 -8.51 21.45 15.04
N ASP A 25 -8.99 21.05 13.87
CA ASP A 25 -9.03 19.65 13.45
C ASP A 25 -7.70 19.20 12.83
N ILE A 26 -6.81 20.13 12.52
CA ILE A 26 -5.47 19.85 12.00
C ILE A 26 -4.61 19.29 13.12
N ARG A 27 -4.07 18.10 12.90
CA ARG A 27 -3.26 17.35 13.87
C ARG A 27 -1.92 16.90 13.32
N ASN A 28 -1.71 16.91 11.99
CA ASN A 28 -0.49 16.40 11.39
C ASN A 28 -0.04 17.22 10.18
N ILE A 29 1.25 17.11 9.87
CA ILE A 29 1.84 17.56 8.61
C ILE A 29 2.32 16.33 7.85
N ALA A 30 1.86 16.17 6.62
CA ALA A 30 2.23 15.11 5.70
C ALA A 30 3.32 15.57 4.72
N ILE A 31 4.43 14.85 4.72
CA ILE A 31 5.57 15.10 3.84
C ILE A 31 5.53 14.16 2.65
N HIS A 32 5.53 14.76 1.46
CA HIS A 32 5.56 14.09 0.17
C HIS A 32 6.78 14.54 -0.64
N HIS A 33 7.17 13.69 -1.59
CA HIS A 33 7.86 14.14 -2.79
C HIS A 33 6.90 14.09 -3.97
N SER A 34 7.23 14.72 -5.09
CA SER A 34 6.40 14.62 -6.30
C SER A 34 6.59 13.31 -7.06
N ALA A 35 7.63 12.54 -6.75
CA ALA A 35 8.07 11.36 -7.51
C ALA A 35 8.36 11.67 -8.99
N THR A 36 8.65 12.94 -9.28
CA THR A 36 9.03 13.45 -10.60
C THR A 36 10.39 14.15 -10.50
N THR A 37 11.22 14.03 -11.52
CA THR A 37 12.56 14.67 -11.52
C THR A 37 12.50 16.20 -11.62
N SER A 38 11.35 16.76 -11.99
CA SER A 38 11.04 18.20 -12.06
C SER A 38 9.54 18.45 -11.92
N GLY A 39 9.11 19.70 -11.73
CA GLY A 39 7.69 20.05 -11.60
C GLY A 39 7.47 21.45 -11.02
N SER A 40 6.20 21.85 -10.93
CA SER A 40 5.77 23.09 -10.26
C SER A 40 4.34 22.92 -9.73
N ALA A 41 3.90 23.81 -8.83
CA ALA A 41 2.53 23.82 -8.34
C ALA A 41 1.49 23.92 -9.49
N GLU A 42 1.76 24.71 -10.53
CA GLU A 42 0.89 24.82 -11.71
C GLU A 42 0.82 23.52 -12.50
N ALA A 43 1.95 22.84 -12.69
CA ALA A 43 1.99 21.56 -13.38
C ALA A 43 1.20 20.49 -12.63
N PHE A 44 1.38 20.41 -11.31
CA PHE A 44 0.64 19.49 -10.45
C PHE A 44 -0.85 19.83 -10.42
N ALA A 45 -1.22 21.11 -10.32
CA ALA A 45 -2.62 21.54 -10.36
C ALA A 45 -3.30 21.16 -11.68
N ARG A 46 -2.66 21.39 -12.83
CA ARG A 46 -3.18 20.99 -14.15
C ARG A 46 -3.34 19.49 -14.25
N TYR A 47 -2.36 18.73 -13.76
CA TYR A 47 -2.45 17.27 -13.75
C TYR A 47 -3.63 16.79 -12.89
N HIS A 48 -3.76 17.26 -11.64
CA HIS A 48 -4.87 16.87 -10.77
C HIS A 48 -6.25 17.25 -11.33
N VAL A 49 -6.39 18.43 -11.94
CA VAL A 49 -7.68 18.87 -12.49
C VAL A 49 -7.99 18.19 -13.82
N ASN A 50 -7.05 18.20 -14.77
CA ASN A 50 -7.34 17.80 -16.14
C ASN A 50 -7.21 16.30 -16.35
N GLN A 51 -6.29 15.64 -15.63
CA GLN A 51 -6.16 14.19 -15.69
C GLN A 51 -7.07 13.57 -14.65
N LEU A 52 -6.89 13.88 -13.37
CA LEU A 52 -7.63 13.21 -12.29
C LEU A 52 -9.05 13.75 -12.03
N GLY A 53 -9.48 14.84 -12.67
CA GLY A 53 -10.79 15.44 -12.45
C GLY A 53 -10.99 16.02 -11.04
N TRP A 54 -9.92 16.28 -10.29
CA TRP A 54 -10.00 16.77 -8.92
C TRP A 54 -10.41 18.25 -8.86
N PRO A 55 -10.99 18.73 -7.74
CA PRO A 55 -11.32 20.14 -7.57
C PRO A 55 -10.13 21.11 -7.79
N GLY A 56 -8.91 20.67 -7.51
CA GLY A 56 -7.69 21.46 -7.62
C GLY A 56 -6.44 20.63 -7.33
N ILE A 57 -5.37 21.28 -6.86
CA ILE A 57 -4.14 20.60 -6.47
C ILE A 57 -4.28 19.81 -5.14
N ALA A 58 -3.54 18.71 -5.03
CA ALA A 58 -3.49 17.84 -3.84
C ALA A 58 -2.93 18.48 -2.56
N TYR A 59 -1.97 19.40 -2.70
CA TYR A 59 -1.11 19.83 -1.60
C TYR A 59 -1.46 21.24 -1.13
N HIS A 60 -1.25 21.50 0.17
CA HIS A 60 -1.41 22.84 0.73
C HIS A 60 -0.18 23.70 0.40
N TYR A 61 1.00 23.06 0.36
CA TYR A 61 2.26 23.69 -0.02
C TYR A 61 3.03 22.83 -1.01
N VAL A 62 3.73 23.48 -1.95
CA VAL A 62 4.75 22.86 -2.79
C VAL A 62 6.08 23.57 -2.53
N VAL A 63 7.15 22.80 -2.33
CA VAL A 63 8.50 23.33 -2.13
C VAL A 63 9.35 22.99 -3.35
N ASN A 64 9.76 24.00 -4.10
CA ASN A 64 10.56 23.86 -5.30
C ASN A 64 12.04 23.59 -4.96
N LYS A 65 12.81 23.09 -5.93
CA LYS A 65 14.22 22.70 -5.74
C LYS A 65 15.11 23.87 -5.29
N ASP A 66 14.81 25.07 -5.77
CA ASP A 66 15.50 26.31 -5.39
C ASP A 66 15.16 26.83 -3.98
N GLY A 67 14.25 26.16 -3.25
CA GLY A 67 13.79 26.56 -1.93
C GLY A 67 12.64 27.58 -1.93
N SER A 68 12.10 27.95 -3.10
CA SER A 68 10.85 28.72 -3.16
C SER A 68 9.66 27.86 -2.72
N ILE A 69 8.69 28.48 -2.03
CA ILE A 69 7.51 27.79 -1.48
C ILE A 69 6.26 28.38 -2.10
N ASP A 70 5.40 27.52 -2.65
CA ASP A 70 4.11 27.90 -3.21
C ASP A 70 2.97 27.52 -2.24
N LEU A 71 2.24 28.52 -1.74
CA LEU A 71 1.02 28.31 -0.97
C LEU A 71 -0.15 28.03 -1.92
N CYS A 72 -0.65 26.81 -1.89
CA CYS A 72 -1.57 26.28 -2.88
C CYS A 72 -3.03 26.26 -2.42
N HIS A 73 -3.28 26.08 -1.12
CA HIS A 73 -4.62 26.10 -0.51
C HIS A 73 -4.60 26.80 0.85
N ASP A 74 -5.76 27.31 1.27
CA ASP A 74 -5.95 27.63 2.69
C ASP A 74 -5.78 26.38 3.55
N PRO A 75 -5.23 26.47 4.77
CA PRO A 75 -5.08 25.32 5.66
C PRO A 75 -6.39 24.56 5.96
N GLU A 76 -7.54 25.23 5.92
CA GLU A 76 -8.84 24.60 6.20
C GLU A 76 -9.35 23.73 5.04
N VAL A 77 -8.76 23.81 3.85
CA VAL A 77 -9.17 22.99 2.69
C VAL A 77 -8.72 21.55 2.87
N VAL A 78 -9.63 20.59 2.77
CA VAL A 78 -9.30 19.16 2.84
C VAL A 78 -9.00 18.65 1.43
N SER A 79 -7.76 18.85 0.99
CA SER A 79 -7.24 18.37 -0.29
C SER A 79 -6.81 16.90 -0.22
N TYR A 80 -6.52 16.26 -1.37
CA TYR A 80 -6.35 14.82 -1.48
C TYR A 80 -4.87 14.41 -1.54
N HIS A 81 -4.23 14.14 -0.39
CA HIS A 81 -2.80 13.80 -0.35
C HIS A 81 -2.43 12.58 0.50
N VAL A 82 -3.19 12.25 1.56
CA VAL A 82 -2.99 11.09 2.46
C VAL A 82 -4.29 10.35 2.81
N GLY A 83 -5.24 10.31 1.87
CA GLY A 83 -6.54 9.63 1.99
C GLY A 83 -7.31 9.90 3.28
N ASN A 84 -7.51 8.86 4.10
CA ASN A 84 -8.33 8.96 5.33
C ASN A 84 -7.81 10.02 6.31
N SER A 85 -6.52 10.32 6.27
CA SER A 85 -5.88 11.31 7.13
C SER A 85 -6.03 12.75 6.61
N ASN A 86 -6.57 12.97 5.40
CA ASN A 86 -6.73 14.30 4.79
C ASN A 86 -7.52 15.26 5.68
N SER A 87 -8.50 14.75 6.42
CA SER A 87 -9.32 15.56 7.34
C SER A 87 -8.54 16.17 8.50
N ARG A 88 -7.31 15.74 8.74
CA ARG A 88 -6.46 16.17 9.86
C ARG A 88 -5.06 16.60 9.44
N ALA A 89 -4.68 16.39 8.18
CA ALA A 89 -3.32 16.60 7.72
C ALA A 89 -3.18 17.78 6.75
N LEU A 90 -2.20 18.64 7.01
CA LEU A 90 -1.66 19.56 5.99
C LEU A 90 -0.70 18.79 5.09
N GLY A 91 -0.77 19.00 3.78
CA GLY A 91 0.06 18.30 2.79
C GLY A 91 1.15 19.20 2.23
N ILE A 92 2.41 18.77 2.35
CA ILE A 92 3.58 19.46 1.80
C ILE A 92 4.25 18.53 0.78
N CYS A 93 4.39 18.97 -0.46
CA CYS A 93 5.08 18.23 -1.51
C CYS A 93 6.39 18.91 -1.90
N MET A 94 7.50 18.19 -1.79
CA MET A 94 8.80 18.62 -2.32
C MET A 94 8.93 18.16 -3.78
N VAL A 95 9.25 19.08 -4.69
CA VAL A 95 9.50 18.75 -6.10
C VAL A 95 10.76 17.89 -6.22
N GLY A 96 10.62 16.64 -6.65
CA GLY A 96 11.75 15.72 -6.80
C GLY A 96 11.34 14.24 -6.72
N ASP A 97 12.23 13.37 -7.19
CA ASP A 97 12.13 11.92 -7.00
C ASP A 97 13.23 11.42 -6.08
N PHE A 98 12.96 11.40 -4.78
CA PHE A 98 13.96 11.00 -3.77
C PHE A 98 14.22 9.49 -3.67
N ARG A 99 13.64 8.67 -4.56
CA ARG A 99 14.12 7.30 -4.78
C ARG A 99 15.49 7.29 -5.47
N THR A 100 15.75 8.32 -6.28
CA THR A 100 16.92 8.41 -7.16
C THR A 100 17.71 9.73 -7.01
N GLN A 101 17.07 10.77 -6.49
CA GLN A 101 17.65 12.11 -6.31
C GLN A 101 17.89 12.42 -4.82
N THR A 102 18.90 13.24 -4.56
CA THR A 102 19.13 13.80 -3.22
C THR A 102 18.24 15.02 -3.01
N LEU A 103 17.71 15.18 -1.79
CA LEU A 103 17.03 16.41 -1.36
C LEU A 103 18.04 17.57 -1.23
N GLU A 104 17.92 18.57 -2.11
CA GLU A 104 18.82 19.72 -2.19
C GLU A 104 18.78 20.58 -0.90
N THR A 105 19.91 21.21 -0.56
CA THR A 105 20.03 21.98 0.70
C THR A 105 19.01 23.12 0.78
N ALA A 106 18.84 23.91 -0.29
CA ALA A 106 17.90 25.03 -0.29
C ALA A 106 16.45 24.55 -0.10
N GLN A 107 16.06 23.50 -0.82
CA GLN A 107 14.74 22.85 -0.67
C GLN A 107 14.54 22.29 0.74
N ARG A 108 15.56 21.62 1.31
CA ARG A 108 15.51 21.08 2.68
C ARG A 108 15.31 22.19 3.73
N GLU A 109 16.12 23.25 3.65
CA GLU A 109 16.08 24.37 4.60
C GLU A 109 14.76 25.13 4.52
N ALA A 110 14.25 25.37 3.31
CA ALA A 110 12.94 25.97 3.09
C ALA A 110 11.81 25.11 3.68
N THR A 111 11.87 23.79 3.47
CA THR A 111 10.88 22.85 4.02
C THR A 111 10.92 22.82 5.55
N ILE A 112 12.11 22.79 6.16
CA ILE A 112 12.29 22.86 7.63
C ILE A 112 11.73 24.16 8.19
N ALA A 113 12.05 25.29 7.56
CA ALA A 113 11.57 26.60 8.01
C ALA A 113 10.03 26.67 7.93
N LEU A 114 9.44 26.18 6.83
CA LEU A 114 7.98 26.10 6.64
C LEU A 114 7.33 25.29 7.75
N ILE A 115 7.82 24.08 7.99
CA ILE A 115 7.26 23.19 9.01
C ILE A 115 7.35 23.83 10.38
N ARG A 116 8.49 24.43 10.75
CA ARG A 116 8.63 25.12 12.05
C ARG A 116 7.59 26.22 12.25
N SER A 117 7.27 27.00 11.21
CA SER A 117 6.19 27.99 11.26
C SER A 117 4.84 27.31 11.50
N LEU A 118 4.54 26.24 10.76
CA LEU A 118 3.28 25.52 10.89
C LEU A 118 3.12 24.83 12.24
N LEU A 119 4.20 24.33 12.85
CA LEU A 119 4.18 23.76 14.19
C LEU A 119 3.70 24.79 15.21
N VAL A 120 4.16 26.04 15.11
CA VAL A 120 3.70 27.14 15.96
C VAL A 120 2.25 27.51 15.64
N ASP A 121 1.92 27.70 14.37
CA ASP A 121 0.61 28.18 13.92
C ASP A 121 -0.55 27.22 14.26
N PHE A 122 -0.28 25.93 14.32
CA PHE A 122 -1.26 24.88 14.59
C PHE A 122 -1.07 24.19 15.94
N ASN A 123 -0.13 24.68 16.77
CA ASN A 123 0.22 24.10 18.07
C ASN A 123 0.50 22.58 17.97
N LEU A 124 1.35 22.22 17.02
CA LEU A 124 1.82 20.86 16.76
C LEU A 124 3.26 20.68 17.24
N THR A 125 3.67 19.43 17.36
CA THR A 125 5.03 19.04 17.74
C THR A 125 5.75 18.38 16.56
N VAL A 126 7.07 18.19 16.70
CA VAL A 126 7.87 17.48 15.68
C VAL A 126 7.36 16.04 15.47
N ASP A 127 6.78 15.42 16.50
CA ASP A 127 6.21 14.07 16.42
C ASP A 127 4.93 14.02 15.57
N ASP A 128 4.33 15.17 15.23
CA ASP A 128 3.15 15.27 14.37
C ASP A 128 3.50 15.42 12.87
N VAL A 129 4.81 15.42 12.53
CA VAL A 129 5.33 15.55 11.16
C VAL A 129 5.69 14.19 10.59
N TRP A 130 4.85 13.69 9.69
CA TRP A 130 4.93 12.33 9.18
C TRP A 130 5.20 12.33 7.67
N GLY A 131 6.02 11.38 7.22
CA GLY A 131 6.09 11.05 5.80
C GLY A 131 4.81 10.35 5.38
N HIS A 132 4.44 10.42 4.10
CA HIS A 132 3.25 9.71 3.59
C HIS A 132 3.23 8.23 4.01
N ILE A 133 4.37 7.55 3.97
CA ILE A 133 4.53 6.15 4.39
C ILE A 133 4.19 5.89 5.87
N GLU A 134 4.32 6.90 6.73
CA GLU A 134 4.09 6.77 8.17
C GLU A 134 2.60 6.96 8.53
N PHE A 135 1.76 7.39 7.58
CA PHE A 135 0.32 7.48 7.82
C PHE A 135 -0.34 6.09 7.80
N PRO A 136 -1.32 5.84 8.69
CA PRO A 136 -2.04 4.57 8.73
C PRO A 136 -2.65 4.20 7.36
N GLY A 137 -2.31 3.02 6.86
CA GLY A 137 -2.80 2.51 5.57
C GLY A 137 -1.94 2.87 4.36
N TYR A 138 -0.84 3.59 4.56
CA TYR A 138 0.07 4.05 3.50
C TYR A 138 1.49 3.50 3.63
N GLU A 139 1.72 2.50 4.48
CA GLU A 139 3.04 1.92 4.75
C GLU A 139 3.71 1.29 3.51
N TRP A 140 2.93 1.04 2.46
CA TRP A 140 3.38 0.54 1.16
C TRP A 140 3.84 1.64 0.19
N LYS A 141 3.47 2.91 0.42
CA LYS A 141 3.86 4.01 -0.46
C LYS A 141 5.26 4.47 -0.08
N GLN A 142 6.20 4.32 -1.01
CA GLN A 142 7.59 4.78 -0.90
C GLN A 142 7.71 6.31 -1.01
N CYS A 143 6.93 7.05 -0.22
CA CYS A 143 6.87 8.50 -0.21
C CYS A 143 7.01 8.96 1.25
N PRO A 144 7.89 9.93 1.57
CA PRO A 144 8.66 10.80 0.66
C PRO A 144 10.01 10.23 0.19
N SER A 145 10.34 8.95 0.47
CA SER A 145 11.66 8.37 0.16
C SER A 145 12.84 9.13 0.78
N ILE A 146 12.63 9.72 1.95
CA ILE A 146 13.68 10.28 2.82
C ILE A 146 13.53 9.70 4.24
N SER A 147 14.59 9.73 5.04
CA SER A 147 14.52 9.31 6.43
C SER A 147 13.74 10.35 7.24
N MET A 148 12.48 10.04 7.54
CA MET A 148 11.62 10.91 8.34
C MET A 148 12.10 11.06 9.79
N GLU A 149 12.78 10.05 10.34
CA GLU A 149 13.44 10.15 11.64
C GLU A 149 14.55 11.22 11.63
N GLN A 150 15.47 11.16 10.66
CA GLN A 150 16.53 12.16 10.53
C GLN A 150 15.94 13.54 10.24
N PHE A 151 14.93 13.60 9.38
CA PHE A 151 14.24 14.84 9.04
C PHE A 151 13.59 15.49 10.27
N ARG A 152 12.89 14.71 11.10
CA ARG A 152 12.35 15.19 12.39
C ARG A 152 13.44 15.64 13.35
N ARG A 153 14.57 14.93 13.45
CA ARG A 153 15.71 15.40 14.27
C ARG A 153 16.19 16.78 13.83
N SER A 154 16.29 17.04 12.53
CA SER A 154 16.66 18.35 11.98
C SER A 154 15.63 19.45 12.28
N LEU A 155 14.36 19.12 12.51
CA LEU A 155 13.36 20.09 12.96
C LEU A 155 13.61 20.51 14.42
N SER A 156 13.99 19.57 15.29
CA SER A 156 14.22 19.80 16.73
C SER A 156 15.52 20.55 17.05
N THR A 157 16.58 20.34 16.28
CA THR A 157 17.85 21.06 16.46
C THR A 157 17.83 22.33 15.62
N GLY A 158 17.82 23.50 16.25
CA GLY A 158 17.77 24.81 15.56
C GLY A 158 18.89 25.12 14.56
N GLU A 159 19.81 24.20 14.26
CA GLU A 159 20.97 24.41 13.39
C GLU A 159 21.00 23.45 12.20
N ALA A 160 21.42 23.99 11.05
CA ALA A 160 21.73 23.24 9.84
C ALA A 160 22.92 22.30 10.10
N VAL A 161 22.69 20.98 10.07
CA VAL A 161 23.76 20.00 10.20
C VAL A 161 24.32 19.68 8.82
N SER A 162 25.51 20.21 8.53
CA SER A 162 26.45 19.58 7.59
C SER A 162 26.82 18.19 8.09
N PRO A 163 27.03 17.18 7.23
CA PRO A 163 27.28 15.82 7.69
C PRO A 163 28.58 15.75 8.51
N PRO A 164 28.61 15.07 9.67
CA PRO A 164 29.85 14.84 10.39
C PRO A 164 30.63 13.71 9.70
N SER A 165 31.87 14.01 9.35
CA SER A 165 32.91 13.03 9.07
C SER A 165 33.40 12.43 10.40
N ILE A 166 32.98 11.20 10.71
CA ILE A 166 33.57 10.42 11.81
C ILE A 166 34.00 9.05 11.27
N SER A 167 35.30 8.86 11.24
CA SER A 167 35.98 7.57 11.07
C SER A 167 35.83 6.74 12.35
N VAL A 168 35.18 5.57 12.25
CA VAL A 168 35.15 4.56 13.33
C VAL A 168 35.94 3.33 12.87
N PRO A 169 36.82 2.74 13.72
CA PRO A 169 37.68 1.63 13.32
C PRO A 169 36.91 0.33 13.18
N THR A 170 37.21 -0.38 12.11
CA THR A 170 36.71 -1.71 11.76
C THR A 170 37.38 -2.80 12.61
N GLN A 171 36.59 -3.61 13.33
CA GLN A 171 36.97 -5.01 13.51
C GLN A 171 35.76 -5.94 13.52
N SER A 172 35.90 -6.97 12.69
CA SER A 172 34.92 -7.94 12.22
C SER A 172 34.68 -9.07 13.22
N ARG A 173 33.42 -9.25 13.62
CA ARG A 173 32.86 -10.59 13.83
C ARG A 173 31.66 -10.70 12.91
N GLU A 174 31.72 -11.58 11.92
CA GLU A 174 30.54 -11.97 11.15
C GLU A 174 29.57 -12.69 12.09
N ARG A 175 28.42 -12.07 12.38
CA ARG A 175 27.42 -12.70 13.26
C ARG A 175 26.71 -13.83 12.52
N THR A 176 26.51 -14.94 13.24
CA THR A 176 25.78 -16.11 12.73
C THR A 176 24.30 -15.82 12.49
N LEU A 177 23.72 -14.89 13.26
CA LEU A 177 22.35 -14.39 13.10
C LEU A 177 22.41 -12.86 12.97
N LEU A 178 21.60 -12.29 12.06
CA LEU A 178 21.37 -10.85 11.98
C LEU A 178 19.87 -10.57 12.07
N SER A 179 19.49 -9.56 12.85
CA SER A 179 18.11 -9.19 13.13
C SER A 179 17.98 -7.71 13.46
N LEU A 180 16.74 -7.25 13.65
CA LEU A 180 16.42 -5.85 13.97
C LEU A 180 17.30 -5.30 15.11
N GLY A 181 18.02 -4.22 14.82
CA GLY A 181 18.90 -3.53 15.76
C GLY A 181 20.40 -3.80 15.55
N ASP A 182 20.77 -4.85 14.82
CA ASP A 182 22.17 -5.17 14.52
C ASP A 182 22.82 -4.11 13.63
N ARG A 183 24.14 -3.90 13.78
CA ARG A 183 24.90 -2.92 12.99
C ARG A 183 26.29 -3.42 12.63
N GLY A 184 26.74 -3.25 11.39
CA GLY A 184 28.10 -3.59 10.99
C GLY A 184 28.25 -3.90 9.51
N ASN A 185 29.48 -4.27 9.12
CA ASN A 185 29.79 -4.65 7.74
C ASN A 185 29.10 -5.95 7.31
N ASP A 186 28.77 -6.82 8.27
CA ASP A 186 27.99 -8.04 8.03
C ASP A 186 26.52 -7.74 7.71
N VAL A 187 25.93 -6.73 8.35
CA VAL A 187 24.62 -6.19 7.96
C VAL A 187 24.69 -5.56 6.57
N ARG A 188 25.74 -4.77 6.30
CA ARG A 188 25.95 -4.13 5.00
C ARG A 188 26.06 -5.16 3.88
N ALA A 189 26.77 -6.27 4.11
CA ALA A 189 26.89 -7.36 3.16
C ALA A 189 25.54 -8.00 2.85
N VAL A 190 24.69 -8.22 3.85
CA VAL A 190 23.35 -8.76 3.65
C VAL A 190 22.43 -7.77 2.93
N GLN A 191 22.49 -6.49 3.28
CA GLN A 191 21.77 -5.44 2.56
C GLN A 191 22.20 -5.40 1.09
N GLN A 192 23.50 -5.47 0.80
CA GLN A 192 23.97 -5.52 -0.59
C GLN A 192 23.43 -6.77 -1.31
N GLN A 193 23.54 -7.94 -0.69
CA GLN A 193 23.08 -9.19 -1.31
C GLN A 193 21.56 -9.20 -1.52
N LEU A 194 20.77 -8.68 -0.58
CA LEU A 194 19.32 -8.51 -0.76
C LEU A 194 19.01 -7.59 -1.94
N ALA A 195 19.72 -6.47 -2.06
CA ALA A 195 19.56 -5.55 -3.19
C ALA A 195 19.91 -6.20 -4.53
N ASP A 196 21.02 -6.94 -4.60
CA ASP A 196 21.46 -7.68 -5.79
C ASP A 196 20.44 -8.76 -6.22
N LEU A 197 19.75 -9.35 -5.25
CA LEU A 197 18.68 -10.33 -5.47
C LEU A 197 17.31 -9.70 -5.78
N GLY A 198 17.22 -8.36 -5.83
CA GLY A 198 15.99 -7.61 -6.12
C GLY A 198 15.10 -7.32 -4.89
N PHE A 199 15.55 -7.63 -3.68
CA PHE A 199 14.86 -7.37 -2.43
C PHE A 199 15.43 -6.12 -1.75
N ASN A 200 14.92 -4.93 -2.11
CA ASN A 200 15.43 -3.66 -1.58
C ASN A 200 15.37 -3.58 -0.03
N PRO A 201 16.52 -3.53 0.69
CA PRO A 201 16.60 -3.51 2.15
C PRO A 201 16.71 -2.11 2.75
N GLY A 202 16.50 -1.07 1.94
CA GLY A 202 16.83 0.30 2.28
C GLY A 202 18.30 0.62 1.99
N PRO A 203 18.85 1.70 2.58
CA PRO A 203 20.25 2.05 2.43
C PRO A 203 21.16 0.89 2.83
N VAL A 204 22.20 0.63 2.04
CA VAL A 204 23.27 -0.32 2.37
C VAL A 204 24.22 0.38 3.36
N ASP A 205 23.69 0.74 4.53
CA ASP A 205 24.33 1.57 5.55
C ASP A 205 24.96 0.75 6.69
N GLY A 206 24.69 -0.55 6.72
CA GLY A 206 25.14 -1.46 7.76
C GLY A 206 24.28 -1.40 9.02
N ILE A 207 23.03 -0.93 8.96
CA ILE A 207 22.08 -0.92 10.09
C ILE A 207 20.89 -1.82 9.75
N PHE A 208 20.67 -2.85 10.56
CA PHE A 208 19.59 -3.81 10.37
C PHE A 208 18.31 -3.20 10.95
N GLY A 209 17.74 -2.25 10.19
CA GLY A 209 16.52 -1.55 10.56
C GLY A 209 15.25 -2.27 10.10
N PRO A 210 14.08 -1.64 10.30
CA PRO A 210 12.80 -2.16 9.81
C PRO A 210 12.80 -2.44 8.31
N LEU A 211 13.49 -1.63 7.49
CA LEU A 211 13.60 -1.83 6.04
C LEU A 211 14.39 -3.10 5.68
N THR A 212 15.48 -3.36 6.40
CA THR A 212 16.28 -4.57 6.20
C THR A 212 15.52 -5.80 6.71
N THR A 213 14.78 -5.67 7.81
CA THR A 213 13.90 -6.73 8.33
C THR A 213 12.81 -7.11 7.33
N ASP A 214 12.11 -6.12 6.77
CA ASP A 214 11.08 -6.31 5.75
C ASP A 214 11.64 -6.96 4.47
N ALA A 215 12.81 -6.52 4.00
CA ALA A 215 13.45 -7.14 2.83
C ALA A 215 13.85 -8.60 3.08
N VAL A 216 14.30 -8.93 4.29
CA VAL A 216 14.58 -10.30 4.71
C VAL A 216 13.30 -11.13 4.71
N GLU A 217 12.20 -10.63 5.27
CA GLU A 217 10.92 -11.33 5.25
C GLU A 217 10.39 -11.55 3.82
N ARG A 218 10.50 -10.55 2.94
CA ARG A 218 10.14 -10.67 1.52
C ARG A 218 10.98 -11.72 0.80
N PHE A 219 12.29 -11.71 1.05
CA PHE A 219 13.20 -12.72 0.53
C PHE A 219 12.86 -14.14 1.03
N GLN A 220 12.60 -14.30 2.33
CA GLN A 220 12.23 -15.57 2.95
C GLN A 220 10.92 -16.13 2.35
N ARG A 221 9.92 -15.27 2.12
CA ARG A 221 8.67 -15.63 1.43
C ARG A 221 8.92 -16.09 0.00
N ALA A 222 9.70 -15.34 -0.77
CA ALA A 222 10.02 -15.69 -2.16
C ALA A 222 10.81 -17.00 -2.26
N SER A 223 11.68 -17.26 -1.30
CA SER A 223 12.49 -18.49 -1.20
C SER A 223 11.76 -19.67 -0.53
N ARG A 224 10.49 -19.49 -0.10
CA ARG A 224 9.66 -20.52 0.57
C ARG A 224 10.32 -21.15 1.81
N ILE A 225 11.02 -20.34 2.60
CA ILE A 225 11.63 -20.74 3.88
C ILE A 225 10.87 -20.12 5.07
N ASN A 226 11.30 -20.41 6.30
CA ASN A 226 10.68 -19.82 7.49
C ASN A 226 10.79 -18.28 7.45
N VAL A 227 9.69 -17.59 7.73
CA VAL A 227 9.60 -16.14 7.69
C VAL A 227 9.63 -15.60 9.12
N ASP A 228 10.82 -15.25 9.57
CA ASP A 228 11.09 -14.77 10.92
C ASP A 228 11.83 -13.42 10.94
N GLY A 229 12.16 -12.87 9.78
CA GLY A 229 12.88 -11.60 9.66
C GLY A 229 14.34 -11.67 10.11
N VAL A 230 14.86 -12.89 10.37
CA VAL A 230 16.22 -13.14 10.85
C VAL A 230 17.07 -13.76 9.75
N VAL A 231 18.27 -13.22 9.56
CA VAL A 231 19.26 -13.76 8.61
C VAL A 231 20.12 -14.78 9.32
N GLY A 232 19.58 -15.99 9.42
CA GLY A 232 20.28 -17.18 9.91
C GLY A 232 20.80 -18.09 8.80
N PRO A 233 21.33 -19.29 9.14
CA PRO A 233 21.91 -20.21 8.17
C PRO A 233 20.98 -20.56 7.00
N GLN A 234 19.68 -20.79 7.28
CA GLN A 234 18.69 -21.09 6.25
C GLN A 234 18.50 -19.93 5.25
N THR A 235 18.40 -18.69 5.75
CA THR A 235 18.29 -17.48 4.93
C THR A 235 19.54 -17.28 4.08
N ARG A 236 20.74 -17.43 4.67
CA ARG A 236 22.01 -17.28 3.94
C ARG A 236 22.17 -18.32 2.83
N THR A 237 21.88 -19.60 3.11
CA THR A 237 21.90 -20.66 2.09
C THR A 237 20.91 -20.39 0.96
N ALA A 238 19.70 -19.91 1.28
CA ALA A 238 18.74 -19.54 0.28
C ALA A 238 19.25 -18.37 -0.59
N MET A 239 19.84 -17.32 0.01
CA MET A 239 20.35 -16.17 -0.73
C MET A 239 21.48 -16.55 -1.70
N SER A 240 22.35 -17.48 -1.32
CA SER A 240 23.43 -17.97 -2.20
C SER A 240 22.94 -18.80 -3.38
N ASN A 241 21.80 -19.47 -3.24
CA ASN A 241 21.25 -20.39 -4.26
C ASN A 241 20.09 -19.76 -5.05
N TYR A 242 19.68 -18.53 -4.72
CA TYR A 242 18.55 -17.88 -5.35
C TYR A 242 18.92 -17.40 -6.76
N SER A 243 18.26 -17.96 -7.77
CA SER A 243 18.34 -17.48 -9.16
C SER A 243 17.09 -16.65 -9.49
N PRO A 244 17.23 -15.36 -9.84
CA PRO A 244 16.11 -14.56 -10.32
C PRO A 244 15.52 -15.18 -11.61
N PRO A 245 14.20 -15.10 -11.86
CA PRO A 245 13.62 -15.52 -13.13
C PRO A 245 14.26 -14.77 -14.31
N SER A 246 14.54 -15.48 -15.41
CA SER A 246 15.35 -15.02 -16.54
C SER A 246 14.62 -14.14 -17.57
N GLU A 247 13.53 -13.47 -17.21
CA GLU A 247 12.92 -12.45 -18.08
C GLU A 247 13.03 -11.06 -17.46
N PRO A 248 13.54 -10.06 -18.19
CA PRO A 248 13.41 -8.68 -17.78
C PRO A 248 11.93 -8.30 -17.90
N ILE A 249 11.25 -8.16 -16.76
CA ILE A 249 9.97 -7.46 -16.74
C ILE A 249 10.27 -6.01 -17.08
N GLU A 250 9.77 -5.57 -18.22
CA GLU A 250 9.73 -4.18 -18.64
C GLU A 250 9.04 -3.37 -17.53
N HIS A 251 9.84 -2.67 -16.73
CA HIS A 251 9.35 -1.72 -15.74
C HIS A 251 8.82 -0.48 -16.46
N GLY A 252 7.60 -0.57 -16.97
CA GLY A 252 6.78 0.62 -17.14
C GLY A 252 6.59 1.24 -15.76
N ALA A 253 7.10 2.46 -15.58
CA ALA A 253 6.72 3.28 -14.43
C ALA A 253 5.19 3.27 -14.31
N PRO A 254 4.61 3.23 -13.09
CA PRO A 254 3.17 3.38 -12.94
C PRO A 254 2.73 4.68 -13.59
N SER A 255 2.00 4.60 -14.70
CA SER A 255 1.34 5.74 -15.28
C SER A 255 0.19 6.11 -14.36
N ASP A 256 0.30 7.32 -13.86
CA ASP A 256 -0.65 8.06 -13.07
C ASP A 256 -1.82 8.49 -14.01
N GLU A 257 -2.53 7.53 -14.61
CA GLU A 257 -3.76 7.77 -15.39
C GLU A 257 -5.02 7.32 -14.61
N PRO A 258 -6.11 8.09 -14.65
CA PRO A 258 -7.40 7.70 -14.11
C PRO A 258 -8.18 6.84 -15.09
N ASP A 259 -8.81 5.78 -14.56
CA ASP A 259 -9.79 4.96 -15.28
C ASP A 259 -11.10 5.78 -15.45
N GLU A 260 -11.57 5.95 -16.69
CA GLU A 260 -12.61 6.89 -17.12
C GLU A 260 -14.05 6.65 -16.57
N ARG A 261 -14.22 5.93 -15.45
CA ARG A 261 -15.56 5.61 -14.90
C ARG A 261 -15.70 5.86 -13.40
N GLU A 262 -15.05 6.90 -12.90
CA GLU A 262 -15.15 7.31 -11.49
C GLU A 262 -16.55 7.85 -11.08
N SER A 263 -17.44 8.11 -12.04
CA SER A 263 -18.85 8.45 -11.80
C SER A 263 -19.65 7.34 -11.09
N GLN A 264 -19.08 6.14 -10.96
CA GLN A 264 -19.68 5.01 -10.24
C GLN A 264 -19.21 4.86 -8.78
N PHE A 265 -18.28 5.70 -8.30
CA PHE A 265 -17.63 5.57 -6.98
C PHE A 265 -18.27 6.40 -5.85
N LEU A 266 -19.53 6.81 -6.00
CA LEU A 266 -20.21 7.64 -4.99
C LEU A 266 -20.78 6.87 -3.79
N GLU A 267 -20.66 5.55 -3.72
CA GLU A 267 -21.20 4.78 -2.60
C GLU A 267 -20.20 3.69 -2.14
N GLU A 268 -19.34 4.02 -1.15
CA GLU A 268 -19.10 3.24 0.08
C GLU A 268 -17.69 3.45 0.72
N ASN A 269 -17.69 3.85 1.99
CA ASN A 269 -16.53 4.03 2.89
C ASN A 269 -15.88 2.67 3.29
N ARG A 270 -15.14 2.00 2.40
CA ARG A 270 -14.48 0.73 2.74
C ARG A 270 -12.97 0.89 2.95
N ARG A 271 -12.47 0.40 4.08
CA ARG A 271 -11.03 0.42 4.42
C ARG A 271 -10.29 -0.76 3.75
N MET A 272 -8.98 -0.60 3.55
CA MET A 272 -8.13 -1.67 3.03
C MET A 272 -7.91 -2.76 4.09
N LEU A 273 -8.01 -4.04 3.72
CA LEU A 273 -7.84 -5.17 4.64
C LEU A 273 -6.63 -6.03 4.27
N ARG A 274 -5.87 -6.50 5.27
CA ARG A 274 -4.67 -7.33 5.09
C ARG A 274 -4.28 -8.07 6.37
N PHE A 275 -3.44 -9.09 6.27
CA PHE A 275 -2.89 -9.78 7.44
C PHE A 275 -1.78 -8.93 8.06
N ILE A 276 -2.05 -8.41 9.26
CA ILE A 276 -1.10 -7.64 10.08
C ILE A 276 -1.19 -8.08 11.53
N ARG A 277 -0.27 -7.62 12.38
CA ARG A 277 -0.32 -7.83 13.83
C ARG A 277 -0.46 -6.49 14.55
N PRO A 278 -1.50 -6.28 15.40
CA PRO A 278 -2.62 -7.19 15.65
C PRO A 278 -3.52 -7.37 14.41
N MET A 279 -4.14 -8.55 14.28
CA MET A 279 -4.99 -8.90 13.13
C MET A 279 -6.21 -7.97 13.03
N MET A 280 -6.53 -7.58 11.80
CA MET A 280 -7.69 -6.74 11.51
C MET A 280 -8.99 -7.51 11.81
N ARG A 281 -10.00 -6.81 12.34
CA ARG A 281 -11.30 -7.40 12.70
C ARG A 281 -12.45 -6.47 12.31
N GLY A 282 -13.61 -7.04 11.97
CA GLY A 282 -14.82 -6.27 11.70
C GLY A 282 -15.79 -6.94 10.72
N GLU A 283 -16.94 -6.31 10.51
CA GLU A 283 -17.95 -6.77 9.54
C GLU A 283 -17.44 -6.71 8.10
N ASP A 284 -16.56 -5.76 7.78
CA ASP A 284 -15.88 -5.69 6.49
C ASP A 284 -14.95 -6.89 6.23
N VAL A 285 -14.30 -7.40 7.28
CA VAL A 285 -13.53 -8.64 7.22
C VAL A 285 -14.46 -9.84 7.01
N ARG A 286 -15.61 -9.90 7.71
CA ARG A 286 -16.60 -10.96 7.52
C ARG A 286 -17.14 -10.97 6.09
N GLU A 287 -17.39 -9.81 5.52
CA GLU A 287 -17.86 -9.68 4.14
C GLU A 287 -16.83 -10.19 3.13
N VAL A 288 -15.55 -9.81 3.28
CA VAL A 288 -14.48 -10.38 2.46
C VAL A 288 -14.45 -11.89 2.62
N GLN A 289 -14.45 -12.40 3.86
CA GLN A 289 -14.39 -13.83 4.14
C GLN A 289 -15.54 -14.59 3.49
N GLU A 290 -16.75 -14.02 3.47
CA GLU A 290 -17.89 -14.58 2.76
C GLU A 290 -17.66 -14.59 1.23
N LYS A 291 -17.24 -13.47 0.67
CA LYS A 291 -17.03 -13.30 -0.78
C LYS A 291 -15.83 -14.10 -1.33
N VAL A 292 -14.79 -14.37 -0.53
CA VAL A 292 -13.63 -15.18 -0.94
C VAL A 292 -13.66 -16.63 -0.46
N GLY A 293 -14.67 -17.01 0.33
CA GLY A 293 -14.82 -18.36 0.87
C GLY A 293 -13.81 -18.73 1.97
N ALA A 294 -13.40 -17.75 2.79
CA ALA A 294 -12.57 -17.96 3.98
C ALA A 294 -13.42 -18.37 5.20
N ILE A 295 -12.73 -18.72 6.30
CA ILE A 295 -13.36 -18.91 7.63
C ILE A 295 -14.05 -17.60 8.03
N LEU A 296 -15.34 -17.66 8.37
CA LEU A 296 -16.18 -16.49 8.69
C LEU A 296 -16.10 -16.12 10.18
N ASP A 297 -14.89 -15.84 10.67
CA ASP A 297 -14.61 -15.50 12.07
C ASP A 297 -14.48 -13.98 12.33
N GLY A 298 -14.56 -13.16 11.27
CA GLY A 298 -14.40 -11.72 11.33
C GLY A 298 -12.99 -11.24 11.70
N THR A 299 -11.98 -12.12 11.60
CA THR A 299 -10.56 -11.81 11.84
C THR A 299 -9.75 -12.09 10.57
N TYR A 300 -9.02 -11.08 10.08
CA TYR A 300 -8.23 -11.20 8.87
C TYR A 300 -6.92 -11.93 9.18
N GLY A 301 -7.01 -13.26 9.26
CA GLY A 301 -5.91 -14.17 9.55
C GLY A 301 -5.31 -14.84 8.30
N PRO A 302 -4.39 -15.79 8.48
CA PRO A 302 -3.71 -16.47 7.38
C PRO A 302 -4.65 -17.16 6.38
N ASP A 303 -5.79 -17.69 6.85
CA ASP A 303 -6.79 -18.27 5.94
C ASP A 303 -7.44 -17.22 5.05
N THR A 304 -7.86 -16.08 5.62
CA THR A 304 -8.45 -14.97 4.86
C THR A 304 -7.46 -14.41 3.84
N GLU A 305 -6.21 -14.19 4.23
CA GLU A 305 -5.15 -13.72 3.33
C GLU A 305 -4.93 -14.68 2.16
N ARG A 306 -4.79 -15.98 2.44
CA ARG A 306 -4.65 -17.02 1.41
C ARG A 306 -5.80 -17.00 0.42
N ARG A 307 -7.04 -16.90 0.90
CA ARG A 307 -8.25 -16.89 0.07
C ARG A 307 -8.38 -15.62 -0.76
N VAL A 308 -7.96 -14.48 -0.21
CA VAL A 308 -7.86 -13.21 -0.95
C VAL A 308 -6.80 -13.31 -2.05
N MET A 309 -5.62 -13.87 -1.77
CA MET A 309 -4.60 -14.11 -2.80
C MET A 309 -5.13 -15.01 -3.92
N ASP A 310 -5.83 -16.09 -3.58
CA ASP A 310 -6.43 -16.97 -4.58
C ASP A 310 -7.49 -16.23 -5.41
N PHE A 311 -8.38 -15.48 -4.77
CA PHE A 311 -9.36 -14.64 -5.45
C PHE A 311 -8.69 -13.64 -6.41
N GLN A 312 -7.63 -12.97 -5.96
CA GLN A 312 -6.87 -12.02 -6.77
C GLN A 312 -6.25 -12.69 -8.00
N ARG A 313 -5.60 -13.86 -7.85
CA ARG A 313 -5.06 -14.64 -8.98
C ARG A 313 -6.13 -14.96 -10.02
N ARG A 314 -7.32 -15.36 -9.59
CA ARG A 314 -8.44 -15.70 -10.49
C ARG A 314 -9.00 -14.51 -11.26
N ASN A 315 -8.90 -13.32 -10.68
CA ASN A 315 -9.44 -12.08 -11.25
C ASN A 315 -8.36 -11.22 -11.93
N ASN A 316 -7.20 -11.80 -12.25
CA ASN A 316 -6.05 -11.10 -12.86
C ASN A 316 -5.60 -9.86 -12.06
N LEU A 317 -5.70 -9.93 -10.73
CA LEU A 317 -5.19 -8.93 -9.80
C LEU A 317 -3.82 -9.39 -9.26
N VAL A 318 -3.05 -8.45 -8.71
CA VAL A 318 -1.83 -8.77 -7.96
C VAL A 318 -2.22 -9.63 -6.75
N ALA A 319 -1.62 -10.81 -6.64
CA ALA A 319 -1.93 -11.79 -5.60
C ALA A 319 -1.15 -11.54 -4.30
N ASP A 320 -1.37 -10.36 -3.72
CA ASP A 320 -0.66 -9.84 -2.55
C ASP A 320 -1.40 -10.07 -1.22
N GLY A 321 -2.64 -10.57 -1.26
CA GLY A 321 -3.45 -10.84 -0.08
C GLY A 321 -4.00 -9.58 0.58
N ILE A 322 -3.97 -8.45 -0.11
CA ILE A 322 -4.48 -7.15 0.34
C ILE A 322 -5.81 -6.84 -0.35
N VAL A 323 -6.88 -6.66 0.42
CA VAL A 323 -8.16 -6.16 -0.10
C VAL A 323 -8.10 -4.65 -0.23
N GLY A 324 -7.47 -4.19 -1.32
CA GLY A 324 -7.49 -2.79 -1.74
C GLY A 324 -8.68 -2.46 -2.65
N PRO A 325 -8.80 -1.22 -3.16
CA PRO A 325 -9.92 -0.79 -3.99
C PRO A 325 -10.20 -1.69 -5.21
N ARG A 326 -9.16 -2.20 -5.88
CA ARG A 326 -9.32 -3.13 -7.02
C ARG A 326 -9.87 -4.49 -6.59
N THR A 327 -9.47 -4.98 -5.43
CA THR A 327 -9.99 -6.23 -4.87
C THR A 327 -11.43 -6.02 -4.39
N TRP A 328 -11.74 -4.90 -3.74
CA TRP A 328 -13.12 -4.53 -3.38
C TRP A 328 -14.04 -4.44 -4.60
N ALA A 329 -13.65 -3.72 -5.65
CA ALA A 329 -14.45 -3.62 -6.87
C ALA A 329 -14.69 -4.99 -7.51
N ALA A 330 -13.68 -5.87 -7.54
CA ALA A 330 -13.85 -7.23 -8.03
C ALA A 330 -14.78 -8.06 -7.12
N LEU A 331 -14.71 -7.87 -5.80
CA LEU A 331 -15.59 -8.51 -4.81
C LEU A 331 -17.04 -8.00 -4.93
N ASP A 332 -17.25 -6.73 -5.24
CA ASP A 332 -18.58 -6.12 -5.42
C ASP A 332 -19.18 -6.48 -6.78
N GLY A 333 -18.34 -6.70 -7.78
CA GLY A 333 -18.73 -7.29 -9.06
C GLY A 333 -19.34 -8.69 -8.93
N ILE A 334 -19.07 -9.42 -7.83
CA ILE A 334 -19.77 -10.67 -7.51
C ILE A 334 -21.26 -10.41 -7.25
N SER A 335 -21.61 -9.29 -6.60
CA SER A 335 -22.97 -8.94 -6.21
C SER A 335 -23.86 -8.46 -7.37
N GLN A 336 -23.28 -8.05 -8.50
CA GLN A 336 -24.01 -7.50 -9.66
C GLN A 336 -24.46 -8.56 -10.67
N ILE A 337 -24.05 -9.83 -10.50
CA ILE A 337 -24.42 -10.94 -11.38
C ILE A 337 -25.63 -11.66 -10.75
N SER A 338 -26.83 -11.07 -10.88
CA SER A 338 -28.16 -11.63 -10.52
C SER A 338 -28.50 -11.93 -9.03
N PRO A 339 -29.76 -11.68 -8.61
CA PRO A 339 -30.17 -11.53 -7.19
C PRO A 339 -30.38 -12.86 -6.43
N VAL A 340 -29.74 -13.96 -6.84
CA VAL A 340 -29.86 -15.27 -6.15
C VAL A 340 -28.55 -15.71 -5.49
N TYR A 341 -27.46 -14.94 -5.61
CA TYR A 341 -26.13 -15.41 -5.26
C TYR A 341 -25.49 -14.59 -4.14
N SER A 342 -25.63 -15.06 -2.90
CA SER A 342 -25.02 -14.38 -1.75
C SER A 342 -23.58 -14.84 -1.46
N ARG A 343 -23.13 -16.04 -1.90
CA ARG A 343 -21.82 -16.58 -1.46
C ARG A 343 -21.21 -17.66 -2.37
N LEU A 344 -19.86 -17.76 -2.38
CA LEU A 344 -19.11 -18.82 -3.07
C LEU A 344 -19.28 -20.17 -2.37
N LEU A 345 -19.60 -21.23 -3.11
CA LEU A 345 -19.74 -22.58 -2.53
C LEU A 345 -18.47 -23.40 -2.73
N SER A 346 -17.93 -23.97 -1.65
CA SER A 346 -16.73 -24.80 -1.68
C SER A 346 -16.69 -25.78 -0.52
N LEU A 347 -15.86 -26.82 -0.63
CA LEU A 347 -15.59 -27.71 0.48
C LEU A 347 -14.73 -26.97 1.52
N ARG A 348 -15.25 -26.88 2.76
CA ARG A 348 -14.56 -26.31 3.91
C ARG A 348 -15.04 -26.95 5.21
N ASP A 349 -14.39 -26.62 6.31
CA ASP A 349 -14.82 -27.01 7.65
C ASP A 349 -15.25 -25.76 8.45
N PRO A 350 -16.49 -25.70 8.99
CA PRO A 350 -17.59 -26.65 8.78
C PRO A 350 -18.13 -26.61 7.34
N MET A 351 -18.62 -27.75 6.85
CA MET A 351 -19.16 -27.87 5.50
C MET A 351 -20.30 -26.89 5.25
N MET A 352 -20.28 -26.27 4.06
CA MET A 352 -21.31 -25.30 3.69
C MET A 352 -22.65 -26.01 3.51
N ARG A 353 -23.74 -25.39 3.98
CA ARG A 353 -25.09 -25.93 3.84
C ARG A 353 -26.05 -24.90 3.27
N GLY A 354 -27.08 -25.31 2.53
CA GLY A 354 -28.14 -24.42 2.05
C GLY A 354 -28.89 -24.90 0.80
N GLU A 355 -29.96 -24.18 0.44
CA GLU A 355 -30.74 -24.42 -0.79
C GLU A 355 -29.94 -24.08 -2.05
N ASP A 356 -29.00 -23.14 -1.96
CA ASP A 356 -28.00 -22.84 -3.00
C ASP A 356 -27.11 -24.05 -3.31
N VAL A 357 -26.68 -24.78 -2.28
CA VAL A 357 -25.93 -26.03 -2.42
C VAL A 357 -26.80 -27.10 -3.08
N LYS A 358 -28.07 -27.25 -2.67
CA LYS A 358 -29.01 -28.21 -3.32
C LYS A 358 -29.21 -27.90 -4.79
N HIS A 359 -29.31 -26.62 -5.14
CA HIS A 359 -29.53 -26.20 -6.52
C HIS A 359 -28.35 -26.59 -7.41
N VAL A 360 -27.12 -26.32 -6.95
CA VAL A 360 -25.91 -26.73 -7.67
C VAL A 360 -25.78 -28.25 -7.73
N GLN A 361 -26.05 -28.95 -6.62
CA GLN A 361 -26.05 -30.41 -6.60
C GLN A 361 -27.03 -30.99 -7.62
N THR A 362 -28.22 -30.39 -7.75
CA THR A 362 -29.24 -30.77 -8.74
C THR A 362 -28.73 -30.56 -10.17
N ALA A 363 -28.17 -29.38 -10.49
CA ALA A 363 -27.63 -29.09 -11.82
C ALA A 363 -26.43 -29.98 -12.20
N LEU A 364 -25.63 -30.38 -11.20
CA LEU A 364 -24.51 -31.31 -11.37
C LEU A 364 -24.93 -32.79 -11.35
N ASN A 365 -26.23 -33.07 -11.20
CA ASN A 365 -26.80 -34.40 -11.12
C ASN A 365 -26.14 -35.28 -10.03
N VAL A 366 -25.92 -34.70 -8.84
CA VAL A 366 -25.50 -35.41 -7.62
C VAL A 366 -26.58 -35.30 -6.55
N THR A 367 -26.50 -36.10 -5.48
CA THR A 367 -27.46 -36.05 -4.37
C THR A 367 -27.57 -34.63 -3.82
N ALA A 368 -28.77 -34.05 -3.91
CA ALA A 368 -29.08 -32.70 -3.46
C ALA A 368 -29.43 -32.65 -1.96
N ASP A 369 -28.50 -33.06 -1.10
CA ASP A 369 -28.67 -33.05 0.36
C ASP A 369 -28.47 -31.67 1.00
N GLY A 370 -28.02 -30.69 0.21
CA GLY A 370 -27.78 -29.33 0.64
C GLY A 370 -26.54 -29.17 1.48
N VAL A 371 -25.61 -30.13 1.44
CA VAL A 371 -24.31 -30.09 2.14
C VAL A 371 -23.17 -30.15 1.13
N PHE A 372 -22.31 -29.14 1.12
CA PHE A 372 -21.18 -29.06 0.20
C PHE A 372 -20.03 -29.93 0.72
N GLY A 373 -20.18 -31.24 0.54
CA GLY A 373 -19.20 -32.25 0.92
C GLY A 373 -18.24 -32.63 -0.23
N PRO A 374 -17.32 -33.59 0.02
CA PRO A 374 -16.35 -34.05 -0.97
C PRO A 374 -16.97 -34.56 -2.28
N ILE A 375 -18.20 -35.10 -2.23
CA ILE A 375 -18.93 -35.55 -3.42
C ILE A 375 -19.30 -34.34 -4.30
N THR A 376 -19.83 -33.27 -3.70
CA THR A 376 -20.19 -32.04 -4.41
C THR A 376 -18.97 -31.33 -4.96
N GLU A 377 -17.88 -31.22 -4.18
CA GLU A 377 -16.63 -30.62 -4.67
C GLU A 377 -16.07 -31.37 -5.90
N ARG A 378 -16.07 -32.71 -5.85
CA ARG A 378 -15.63 -33.53 -6.98
C ARG A 378 -16.50 -33.33 -8.21
N ALA A 379 -17.82 -33.21 -8.03
CA ALA A 379 -18.75 -32.93 -9.13
C ALA A 379 -18.49 -31.55 -9.76
N VAL A 380 -18.26 -30.53 -8.93
CA VAL A 380 -17.91 -29.17 -9.39
C VAL A 380 -16.61 -29.18 -10.20
N ARG A 381 -15.55 -29.84 -9.71
CA ARG A 381 -14.27 -29.96 -10.44
C ARG A 381 -14.45 -30.66 -11.79
N ASN A 382 -15.27 -31.71 -11.85
CA ASN A 382 -15.54 -32.42 -13.11
C ASN A 382 -16.28 -31.53 -14.11
N PHE A 383 -17.29 -30.81 -13.65
CA PHE A 383 -18.03 -29.87 -14.48
C PHE A 383 -17.15 -28.74 -15.00
N GLN A 384 -16.34 -28.12 -14.13
CA GLN A 384 -15.38 -27.08 -14.53
C GLN A 384 -14.43 -27.59 -15.62
N ARG A 385 -13.92 -28.83 -15.50
CA ARG A 385 -13.08 -29.45 -16.52
C ARG A 385 -13.81 -29.61 -17.86
N GLN A 386 -15.07 -30.05 -17.84
CA GLN A 386 -15.89 -30.19 -19.05
C GLN A 386 -16.17 -28.84 -19.74
N GLN A 387 -16.43 -27.80 -18.94
CA GLN A 387 -16.73 -26.46 -19.44
C GLN A 387 -15.49 -25.63 -19.77
N ARG A 388 -14.28 -26.23 -19.69
CA ARG A 388 -12.98 -25.54 -19.88
C ARG A 388 -12.81 -24.33 -18.96
N LEU A 389 -13.36 -24.40 -17.75
CA LEU A 389 -13.15 -23.44 -16.68
C LEU A 389 -11.91 -23.83 -15.87
N GLN A 390 -11.45 -22.92 -15.02
CA GLN A 390 -10.46 -23.25 -13.99
C GLN A 390 -11.01 -24.34 -13.06
N VAL A 391 -10.21 -25.39 -12.84
CA VAL A 391 -10.63 -26.57 -12.05
C VAL A 391 -10.21 -26.39 -10.58
N ASP A 392 -10.96 -25.59 -9.84
CA ASP A 392 -10.64 -25.24 -8.45
C ASP A 392 -11.62 -25.80 -7.41
N GLY A 393 -12.74 -26.40 -7.83
CA GLY A 393 -13.75 -26.98 -6.95
C GLY A 393 -14.63 -25.96 -6.25
N ILE A 394 -14.56 -24.69 -6.67
CA ILE A 394 -15.36 -23.59 -6.12
C ILE A 394 -16.48 -23.25 -7.11
N VAL A 395 -17.71 -23.22 -6.62
CA VAL A 395 -18.84 -22.68 -7.39
C VAL A 395 -18.82 -21.16 -7.24
N GLY A 396 -17.99 -20.53 -8.06
CA GLY A 396 -17.97 -19.08 -8.24
C GLY A 396 -18.75 -18.61 -9.47
N PRO A 397 -18.73 -17.30 -9.78
CA PRO A 397 -19.58 -16.70 -10.82
C PRO A 397 -19.47 -17.39 -12.18
N GLN A 398 -18.27 -17.76 -12.62
CA GLN A 398 -18.07 -18.46 -13.89
C GLN A 398 -18.65 -19.88 -13.89
N THR A 399 -18.58 -20.58 -12.75
CA THR A 399 -19.14 -21.94 -12.63
C THR A 399 -20.66 -21.86 -12.55
N TRP A 400 -21.20 -20.91 -11.80
CA TRP A 400 -22.64 -20.63 -11.72
C TRP A 400 -23.23 -20.28 -13.09
N ASN A 401 -22.65 -19.32 -13.82
CA ASN A 401 -23.10 -18.90 -15.16
C ASN A 401 -23.01 -20.00 -16.23
N ARG A 402 -22.34 -21.12 -15.95
CA ARG A 402 -22.29 -22.27 -16.84
C ARG A 402 -23.28 -23.35 -16.44
N LEU A 403 -23.64 -23.42 -15.16
CA LEU A 403 -24.61 -24.38 -14.64
C LEU A 403 -26.06 -23.96 -14.97
N PHE A 404 -26.29 -22.66 -15.10
CA PHE A 404 -27.59 -22.02 -15.34
C PHE A 404 -27.38 -20.82 -16.26
#